data_AF-A0A3N4HZ74-F1
#
_entry.id   AF-A0A3N4HZ74-F1
#
_cell.length_a   1.000
_cell.length_b   1.000
_cell.length_c   1.000
_cell.angle_alpha   90.00
_cell.angle_beta   90.00
_cell.angle_gamma   90.00
#
_symmetry.space_group_name_H-M   'P 1'
#
loop_
_entity.id
_entity.type
_entity.pdbx_description
1 polymer ?
#
loop_
_entity_poly.entity_id
_entity_poly.type
_entity_poly.pdbx_seq_one_letter_code
_entity_poly.pdbx_strand_id
1 'polypeptide(L)'
;MAPQPSPETLLALPPTPENTLYLTTLAPSYLSSSAASRDTYSNWALHETLFYACIRGGDDRTASLALQRLSDRFGSDDDRVAGMRGVLSEVAATTTTELEEVLRGYDEVLEKDPTKLPIAKRRITLLITLSRHSEAILSLVKLLTSFPTDTESWGQLSALYFQAQLYEKALFCLEEIVLMIPNAYNIFARMAEISYKHAQHEYSGFATPAVVKALRDSVRYYSRSLELCDGYLRAFYGLKVVTRAVLGGEFGDVWSGEKKKRSVVPGGEEEVVMQGRKVLEGLEALATRKLGEIVGHTKAGTKGWQGYDLAEVAAAEELLGGEEQRVVR
;
A
#
# COMPACT_ATOMS: atom_id res chain seq x y z
N MET A 1 37.29 15.18 -7.20
CA MET A 1 36.10 14.30 -7.16
C MET A 1 35.60 14.27 -5.73
N ALA A 2 34.34 14.62 -5.50
CA ALA A 2 33.73 14.34 -4.20
C ALA A 2 33.83 12.83 -3.92
N PRO A 3 34.08 12.42 -2.66
CA PRO A 3 34.10 11.00 -2.31
C PRO A 3 32.72 10.40 -2.64
N GLN A 4 32.72 9.31 -3.39
CA GLN A 4 31.49 8.57 -3.69
C GLN A 4 30.90 8.05 -2.37
N PRO A 5 29.59 8.21 -2.13
CA PRO A 5 28.95 7.73 -0.90
C PRO A 5 29.11 6.21 -0.76
N SER A 6 29.17 5.72 0.49
CA SER A 6 29.30 4.29 0.75
C SER A 6 28.05 3.52 0.31
N PRO A 7 28.17 2.24 -0.07
CA PRO A 7 27.00 1.43 -0.46
C PRO A 7 25.93 1.34 0.63
N GLU A 8 26.35 1.26 1.89
CA GLU A 8 25.45 1.23 3.05
C GLU A 8 24.62 2.52 3.15
N THR A 9 25.24 3.67 2.89
CA THR A 9 24.54 4.97 2.90
C THR A 9 23.47 5.02 1.79
N LEU A 10 23.80 4.50 0.61
CA LEU A 10 22.89 4.50 -0.53
C LEU A 10 21.74 3.50 -0.35
N LEU A 11 22.01 2.34 0.25
CA LEU A 11 20.99 1.34 0.57
C LEU A 11 20.02 1.80 1.67
N ALA A 12 20.45 2.71 2.55
CA ALA A 12 19.61 3.25 3.60
C ALA A 12 18.62 4.34 3.12
N LEU A 13 18.70 4.77 1.85
CA LEU A 13 17.80 5.78 1.32
C LEU A 13 16.36 5.24 1.23
N PRO A 14 15.35 5.98 1.71
CA PRO A 14 13.96 5.57 1.53
C PRO A 14 13.60 5.55 0.04
N PRO A 15 12.71 4.65 -0.42
CA PRO A 15 12.34 4.50 -1.83
C PRO A 15 11.39 5.61 -2.30
N THR A 16 11.83 6.86 -2.22
CA THR A 16 11.09 8.03 -2.73
C THR A 16 11.41 8.25 -4.21
N PRO A 17 10.55 8.96 -4.96
CA PRO A 17 10.85 9.35 -6.34
C PRO A 17 12.15 10.14 -6.46
N GLU A 18 12.41 11.05 -5.52
CA GLU A 18 13.64 11.85 -5.46
C GLU A 18 14.89 10.98 -5.28
N ASN A 19 14.85 10.03 -4.34
CA ASN A 19 15.98 9.13 -4.11
C ASN A 19 16.15 8.14 -5.26
N THR A 20 15.07 7.70 -5.89
CA THR A 20 15.14 6.86 -7.10
C THR A 20 15.85 7.60 -8.22
N LEU A 21 15.46 8.86 -8.48
CA LEU A 21 16.11 9.71 -9.46
C LEU A 21 17.60 9.92 -9.13
N TYR A 22 17.91 10.23 -7.86
CA TYR A 22 19.29 10.39 -7.40
C TYR A 22 20.12 9.12 -7.69
N LEU A 23 19.63 7.94 -7.32
CA LEU A 23 20.30 6.67 -7.58
C LEU A 23 20.49 6.39 -9.08
N THR A 24 19.50 6.69 -9.91
CA THR A 24 19.60 6.58 -11.38
C THR A 24 20.70 7.48 -11.93
N THR A 25 20.79 8.74 -11.49
CA THR A 25 21.86 9.65 -11.96
C THR A 25 23.25 9.22 -11.49
N LEU A 26 23.34 8.58 -10.33
CA LEU A 26 24.60 8.10 -9.75
C LEU A 26 25.12 6.83 -10.45
N ALA A 27 24.21 5.95 -10.86
CA ALA A 27 24.51 4.59 -11.32
C ALA A 27 25.61 4.49 -12.40
N PRO A 28 25.61 5.30 -13.49
CA PRO A 28 26.63 5.16 -14.53
C PRO A 28 28.05 5.42 -14.01
N SER A 29 28.18 6.43 -13.15
CA SER A 29 29.46 6.82 -12.55
C SER A 29 29.94 5.82 -11.50
N TYR A 30 29.01 5.29 -10.69
CA TYR A 30 29.32 4.30 -9.67
C TYR A 30 29.75 2.98 -10.29
N LEU A 31 28.98 2.44 -11.23
CA LEU A 31 29.29 1.18 -11.91
C LEU A 31 30.62 1.28 -12.65
N SER A 32 30.95 2.41 -13.26
CA SER A 32 32.26 2.58 -13.94
C SER A 32 33.47 2.72 -12.98
N SER A 33 33.23 2.86 -11.67
CA SER A 33 34.28 3.06 -10.67
C SER A 33 34.90 1.75 -10.18
N SER A 34 36.12 1.83 -9.64
CA SER A 34 36.79 0.69 -8.99
C SER A 34 36.10 0.25 -7.69
N ALA A 35 35.31 1.13 -7.05
CA ALA A 35 34.54 0.80 -5.87
C ALA A 35 33.44 -0.24 -6.17
N ALA A 36 32.88 -0.22 -7.38
CA ALA A 36 31.85 -1.17 -7.80
C ALA A 36 32.37 -2.59 -8.03
N SER A 37 33.69 -2.80 -8.13
CA SER A 37 34.30 -4.13 -8.26
C SER A 37 34.58 -4.83 -6.92
N ARG A 38 34.26 -4.18 -5.78
CA ARG A 38 34.51 -4.76 -4.46
C ARG A 38 33.54 -5.91 -4.17
N ASP A 39 34.07 -7.10 -3.92
CA ASP A 39 33.26 -8.29 -3.60
C ASP A 39 32.75 -8.22 -2.15
N THR A 40 31.70 -7.42 -1.92
CA THR A 40 31.04 -7.26 -0.62
C THR A 40 29.54 -7.35 -0.78
N TYR A 41 28.84 -7.87 0.23
CA TYR A 41 27.39 -8.01 0.21
C TYR A 41 26.69 -6.67 -0.09
N SER A 42 27.04 -5.61 0.64
CA SER A 42 26.44 -4.28 0.47
C SER A 42 26.66 -3.71 -0.94
N ASN A 43 27.79 -4.03 -1.58
CA ASN A 43 28.04 -3.61 -2.95
C ASN A 43 27.13 -4.35 -3.95
N TRP A 44 26.95 -5.67 -3.82
CA TRP A 44 26.05 -6.41 -4.71
C TRP A 44 24.57 -6.08 -4.49
N ALA A 45 24.15 -5.87 -3.24
CA ALA A 45 22.82 -5.34 -2.93
C ALA A 45 22.60 -3.95 -3.54
N LEU A 46 23.64 -3.10 -3.57
CA LEU A 46 23.58 -1.83 -4.27
C LEU A 46 23.46 -2.01 -5.79
N HIS A 47 24.14 -2.98 -6.40
CA HIS A 47 23.96 -3.27 -7.83
C HIS A 47 22.51 -3.65 -8.16
N GLU A 48 21.87 -4.48 -7.34
CA GLU A 48 20.44 -4.80 -7.47
C GLU A 48 19.57 -3.54 -7.33
N THR A 49 19.86 -2.68 -6.35
CA THR A 49 19.11 -1.43 -6.13
C THR A 49 19.28 -0.45 -7.29
N LEU A 50 20.51 -0.28 -7.79
CA LEU A 50 20.81 0.55 -8.95
C LEU A 50 20.17 0.00 -10.21
N PHE A 51 20.12 -1.31 -10.39
CA PHE A 51 19.39 -1.95 -11.48
C PHE A 51 17.93 -1.50 -11.48
N TYR A 52 17.20 -1.70 -10.37
CA TYR A 52 15.79 -1.31 -10.30
C TYR A 52 15.57 0.21 -10.36
N ALA A 53 16.49 1.02 -9.84
CA ALA A 53 16.42 2.48 -9.98
C ALA A 53 16.56 2.89 -11.46
N CYS A 54 17.53 2.33 -12.18
CA CYS A 54 17.74 2.59 -13.60
C CYS A 54 16.54 2.18 -14.44
N ILE A 55 15.94 1.01 -14.19
CA ILE A 55 14.70 0.58 -14.86
C ILE A 55 13.56 1.59 -14.64
N ARG A 56 13.35 2.04 -13.39
CA ARG A 56 12.32 3.06 -13.09
C ARG A 56 12.64 4.42 -13.73
N GLY A 57 13.92 4.74 -13.89
CA GLY A 57 14.40 5.97 -14.51
C GLY A 57 14.51 5.92 -16.04
N GLY A 58 14.25 4.77 -16.67
CA GLY A 58 14.36 4.58 -18.12
C GLY A 58 15.80 4.51 -18.66
N ASP A 59 16.79 4.22 -17.80
CA ASP A 59 18.18 3.98 -18.23
C ASP A 59 18.46 2.48 -18.37
N ASP A 60 17.89 1.88 -19.41
CA ASP A 60 17.97 0.44 -19.67
C ASP A 60 19.41 -0.03 -19.95
N ARG A 61 20.26 0.87 -20.46
CA ARG A 61 21.67 0.60 -20.75
C ARG A 61 22.44 0.38 -19.45
N THR A 62 22.30 1.28 -18.48
CA THR A 62 22.97 1.17 -17.19
C THR A 62 22.39 0.02 -16.36
N ALA A 63 21.08 -0.23 -16.45
CA ALA A 63 20.45 -1.41 -15.86
C ALA A 63 21.06 -2.70 -16.44
N SER A 64 21.20 -2.81 -17.76
CA SER A 64 21.81 -3.96 -18.42
C SER A 64 23.26 -4.20 -17.95
N LEU A 65 24.04 -3.14 -17.74
CA LEU A 65 25.40 -3.24 -17.20
C LEU A 65 25.41 -3.77 -15.75
N ALA A 66 24.49 -3.29 -14.90
CA ALA A 66 24.36 -3.78 -13.53
C ALA A 66 24.01 -5.28 -13.51
N LEU A 67 23.05 -5.69 -14.36
CA LEU A 67 22.67 -7.10 -14.49
C LEU A 67 23.80 -7.97 -15.03
N GLN A 68 24.56 -7.47 -16.01
CA GLN A 68 25.70 -8.21 -16.56
C GLN A 68 26.70 -8.54 -15.44
N ARG A 69 27.04 -7.56 -14.59
CA ARG A 69 27.96 -7.80 -13.47
C ARG A 69 27.43 -8.78 -12.44
N LEU A 70 26.13 -8.72 -12.14
CA LEU A 70 25.47 -9.68 -11.26
C LEU A 70 25.50 -11.09 -11.89
N SER A 71 25.25 -11.20 -13.19
CA SER A 71 25.33 -12.46 -13.93
C SER A 71 26.75 -13.03 -13.96
N ASP A 72 27.76 -12.17 -14.16
CA ASP A 72 29.17 -12.59 -14.18
C ASP A 72 29.63 -13.12 -12.81
N ARG A 73 29.07 -12.57 -11.72
CA ARG A 73 29.43 -12.96 -10.34
C ARG A 73 28.68 -14.18 -9.83
N PHE A 74 27.37 -14.27 -10.10
CA PHE A 74 26.46 -15.26 -9.49
C PHE A 74 26.00 -16.34 -10.48
N GLY A 75 26.21 -16.14 -11.79
CA GLY A 75 25.77 -17.02 -12.84
C GLY A 75 24.41 -16.62 -13.42
N SER A 76 24.11 -17.15 -14.61
CA SER A 76 22.82 -16.93 -15.29
C SER A 76 21.65 -17.65 -14.64
N ASP A 77 21.94 -18.72 -13.90
CA ASP A 77 20.96 -19.64 -13.33
C ASP A 77 20.49 -19.21 -11.93
N ASP A 78 21.11 -18.19 -11.34
CA ASP A 78 20.69 -17.61 -10.07
C ASP A 78 19.27 -17.03 -10.19
N ASP A 79 18.41 -17.33 -9.21
CA ASP A 79 17.00 -16.97 -9.23
C ASP A 79 16.77 -15.45 -9.29
N ARG A 80 17.61 -14.66 -8.61
CA ARG A 80 17.48 -13.20 -8.61
C ARG A 80 17.93 -12.62 -9.95
N VAL A 81 19.05 -13.12 -10.47
CA VAL A 81 19.55 -12.74 -11.80
C VAL A 81 18.52 -13.09 -12.88
N ALA A 82 17.91 -14.28 -12.81
CA ALA A 82 16.85 -14.68 -13.72
C ALA A 82 15.63 -13.75 -13.63
N GLY A 83 15.21 -13.38 -12.42
CA GLY A 83 14.14 -12.39 -12.20
C GLY A 83 14.46 -11.02 -12.83
N MET A 84 15.66 -10.49 -12.62
CA MET A 84 16.09 -9.20 -13.20
C MET A 84 16.22 -9.25 -14.72
N ARG A 85 16.66 -10.38 -15.28
CA ARG A 85 16.67 -10.60 -16.74
C ARG A 85 15.25 -10.55 -17.30
N GLY A 86 14.31 -11.19 -16.61
CA GLY A 86 12.90 -11.12 -16.93
C GLY A 86 12.38 -9.68 -16.99
N VAL A 87 12.71 -8.86 -15.98
CA VAL A 87 12.35 -7.43 -15.96
C VAL A 87 12.88 -6.69 -17.19
N LEU A 88 14.13 -6.92 -17.60
CA LEU A 88 14.66 -6.30 -18.83
C LEU A 88 13.92 -6.77 -20.09
N SER A 89 13.57 -8.05 -20.17
CA SER A 89 12.77 -8.56 -21.29
C SER A 89 11.38 -7.93 -21.33
N GLU A 90 10.76 -7.69 -20.18
CA GLU A 90 9.48 -6.98 -20.09
C GLU A 90 9.59 -5.52 -20.52
N VAL A 91 10.67 -4.83 -20.13
CA VAL A 91 10.90 -3.42 -20.51
C VAL A 91 11.23 -3.29 -22.01
N ALA A 92 11.94 -4.26 -22.58
CA ALA A 92 12.26 -4.27 -24.00
C ALA A 92 11.03 -4.57 -24.88
N ALA A 93 10.00 -5.21 -24.33
CA ALA A 93 8.77 -5.51 -25.04
C ALA A 93 7.94 -4.23 -25.24
N THR A 94 7.70 -3.88 -26.50
CA THR A 94 6.92 -2.70 -26.92
C THR A 94 5.47 -3.04 -27.25
N THR A 95 5.19 -4.32 -27.54
CA THR A 95 3.86 -4.78 -27.94
C THR A 95 3.31 -5.83 -26.96
N THR A 96 1.98 -5.96 -26.93
CA THR A 96 1.31 -7.02 -26.16
C THR A 96 1.77 -8.42 -26.60
N THR A 97 2.05 -8.62 -27.89
CA THR A 97 2.54 -9.90 -28.42
C THR A 97 3.89 -10.27 -27.83
N GLU A 98 4.83 -9.32 -27.76
CA GLU A 98 6.14 -9.53 -27.15
C GLU A 98 6.02 -9.82 -25.64
N LEU A 99 5.10 -9.15 -24.94
CA LEU A 99 4.82 -9.44 -23.53
C LEU A 99 4.24 -10.86 -23.33
N GLU A 100 3.40 -11.35 -24.25
CA GLU A 100 2.93 -12.74 -24.21
C GLU A 100 4.07 -13.75 -24.47
N GLU A 101 5.06 -13.40 -25.30
CA GLU A 101 6.27 -14.23 -25.47
C GLU A 101 7.12 -14.27 -24.20
N VAL A 102 7.27 -13.14 -23.50
CA VAL A 102 7.94 -13.09 -22.19
C VAL A 102 7.19 -13.93 -21.17
N LEU A 103 5.86 -13.86 -21.17
CA LEU A 103 5.02 -14.67 -20.29
C LEU A 103 5.22 -16.17 -20.53
N ARG A 104 5.22 -16.60 -21.79
CA ARG A 104 5.52 -17.99 -22.17
C ARG A 104 6.93 -18.39 -21.71
N GLY A 105 7.91 -17.50 -21.84
CA GLY A 105 9.26 -17.73 -21.33
C GLY A 105 9.27 -17.99 -19.81
N TYR A 106 8.46 -17.27 -19.04
CA TYR A 106 8.29 -17.56 -17.61
C TYR A 106 7.60 -18.89 -17.35
N ASP A 107 6.57 -19.25 -18.12
CA ASP A 107 5.92 -20.56 -18.02
C ASP A 107 6.92 -21.71 -18.23
N GLU A 108 7.74 -21.65 -19.28
CA GLU A 108 8.76 -22.67 -19.57
C GLU A 108 9.80 -22.82 -18.44
N VAL A 109 10.19 -21.71 -17.79
CA VAL A 109 11.10 -21.74 -16.65
C VAL A 109 10.45 -22.41 -15.44
N LEU A 110 9.19 -22.07 -15.15
CA LEU A 110 8.45 -22.62 -14.01
C LEU A 110 7.99 -24.06 -14.22
N GLU A 111 7.81 -24.51 -15.46
CA GLU A 111 7.59 -25.91 -15.80
C GLU A 111 8.81 -26.78 -15.47
N LYS A 112 10.02 -26.26 -15.73
CA LYS A 112 11.27 -26.94 -15.38
C LYS A 112 11.52 -26.90 -13.88
N ASP A 113 11.25 -25.76 -13.25
CA ASP A 113 11.48 -25.56 -11.83
C ASP A 113 10.45 -24.58 -11.22
N PRO A 114 9.39 -25.11 -10.56
CA PRO A 114 8.33 -24.29 -9.98
C PRO A 114 8.77 -23.57 -8.70
N THR A 115 9.98 -23.82 -8.20
CA THR A 115 10.49 -23.22 -6.96
C THR A 115 11.13 -21.84 -7.15
N LYS A 116 11.34 -21.43 -8.41
CA LYS A 116 11.90 -20.12 -8.78
C LYS A 116 10.95 -18.96 -8.45
N LEU A 117 10.93 -18.57 -7.18
CA LEU A 117 10.04 -17.56 -6.64
C LEU A 117 10.11 -16.20 -7.37
N PRO A 118 11.29 -15.64 -7.71
CA PRO A 118 11.36 -14.36 -8.43
C PRO A 118 10.64 -14.42 -9.79
N ILE A 119 10.79 -15.53 -10.53
CA ILE A 119 10.12 -15.74 -11.82
C ILE A 119 8.61 -15.90 -11.64
N ALA A 120 8.17 -16.66 -10.63
CA ALA A 120 6.75 -16.80 -10.32
C ALA A 120 6.09 -15.44 -10.01
N LYS A 121 6.77 -14.59 -9.23
CA LYS A 121 6.31 -13.22 -8.94
C LYS A 121 6.29 -12.32 -10.19
N ARG A 122 7.31 -12.38 -11.04
CA ARG A 122 7.34 -11.63 -12.31
C ARG A 122 6.19 -12.04 -13.23
N ARG A 123 5.98 -13.35 -13.39
CA ARG A 123 4.86 -13.90 -14.16
C ARG A 123 3.51 -13.38 -13.67
N ILE A 124 3.26 -13.39 -12.35
CA ILE A 124 2.04 -12.84 -11.76
C ILE A 124 1.90 -11.35 -12.09
N THR A 125 2.98 -10.57 -11.94
CA THR A 125 2.99 -9.13 -12.26
C THR A 125 2.65 -8.87 -13.72
N LEU A 126 3.18 -9.70 -14.62
CA LEU A 126 2.92 -9.61 -16.05
C LEU A 126 1.46 -9.95 -16.39
N LEU A 127 0.88 -10.98 -15.75
CA LEU A 127 -0.56 -11.29 -15.88
C LEU A 127 -1.44 -10.11 -15.44
N ILE A 128 -1.07 -9.41 -14.35
CA ILE A 128 -1.78 -8.22 -13.89
C ILE A 128 -1.68 -7.10 -14.93
N THR A 129 -0.48 -6.87 -15.48
CA THR A 129 -0.24 -5.85 -16.52
C THR A 129 -1.05 -6.13 -17.79
N LEU A 130 -1.19 -7.40 -18.16
CA LEU A 130 -2.02 -7.86 -19.28
C LEU A 130 -3.53 -7.91 -18.96
N SER A 131 -3.97 -7.38 -17.81
CA SER A 131 -5.37 -7.41 -17.34
C SER A 131 -5.97 -8.81 -17.18
N ARG A 132 -5.14 -9.85 -17.07
CA ARG A 132 -5.54 -11.25 -16.85
C ARG A 132 -5.72 -11.54 -15.35
N HIS A 133 -6.58 -10.74 -14.71
CA HIS A 133 -6.71 -10.70 -13.24
C HIS A 133 -7.14 -12.05 -12.64
N SER A 134 -8.01 -12.80 -13.30
CA SER A 134 -8.46 -14.12 -12.81
C SER A 134 -7.31 -15.12 -12.70
N GLU A 135 -6.42 -15.13 -13.69
CA GLU A 135 -5.24 -16.01 -13.70
C GLU A 135 -4.19 -15.55 -12.69
N ALA A 136 -4.02 -14.23 -12.52
CA ALA A 136 -3.16 -13.67 -11.49
C ALA A 136 -3.64 -14.05 -10.08
N ILE A 137 -4.94 -13.97 -9.80
CA ILE A 137 -5.54 -14.39 -8.52
C ILE A 137 -5.26 -15.87 -8.25
N LEU A 138 -5.52 -16.76 -9.22
CA LEU A 138 -5.25 -18.19 -9.06
C LEU A 138 -3.76 -18.47 -8.81
N SER A 139 -2.89 -17.77 -9.53
CA SER A 139 -1.44 -17.89 -9.37
C SER A 139 -0.97 -17.38 -8.00
N LEU A 140 -1.51 -16.28 -7.50
CA LEU A 140 -1.23 -15.74 -6.16
C LEU A 140 -1.70 -16.68 -5.06
N VAL A 141 -2.91 -17.24 -5.17
CA VAL A 141 -3.40 -18.21 -4.18
C VAL A 141 -2.50 -19.45 -4.14
N LYS A 142 -2.09 -19.96 -5.30
CA LYS A 142 -1.13 -21.07 -5.38
C LYS A 142 0.21 -20.70 -4.74
N LEU A 143 0.73 -19.51 -5.06
CA LEU A 143 1.98 -19.00 -4.49
C LEU A 143 1.93 -18.92 -2.97
N LEU A 144 0.89 -18.30 -2.41
CA LEU A 144 0.70 -18.12 -0.97
C LEU A 144 0.43 -19.42 -0.22
N THR A 145 -0.08 -20.45 -0.92
CA THR A 145 -0.16 -21.81 -0.36
C THR A 145 1.23 -22.39 -0.09
N SER A 146 2.23 -22.07 -0.94
CA SER A 146 3.62 -22.49 -0.76
C SER A 146 4.44 -21.52 0.11
N PHE A 147 4.15 -20.23 0.02
CA PHE A 147 4.88 -19.14 0.69
C PHE A 147 3.91 -18.25 1.49
N PRO A 148 3.34 -18.76 2.61
CA PRO A 148 2.30 -18.04 3.36
C PRO A 148 2.83 -16.78 4.06
N THR A 149 4.15 -16.65 4.22
CA THR A 149 4.78 -15.50 4.90
C THR A 149 5.07 -14.31 3.97
N ASP A 150 4.66 -14.38 2.71
CA ASP A 150 4.94 -13.35 1.71
C ASP A 150 3.90 -12.22 1.74
N THR A 151 4.16 -11.24 2.59
CA THR A 151 3.28 -10.06 2.79
C THR A 151 3.02 -9.27 1.50
N GLU A 152 3.99 -9.23 0.58
CA GLU A 152 3.84 -8.52 -0.70
C GLU A 152 2.76 -9.18 -1.56
N SER A 153 2.80 -10.51 -1.68
CA SER A 153 1.79 -11.26 -2.44
C SER A 153 0.41 -11.22 -1.81
N TRP A 154 0.31 -11.22 -0.47
CA TRP A 154 -0.96 -10.96 0.21
C TRP A 154 -1.52 -9.57 -0.11
N GLY A 155 -0.66 -8.54 -0.15
CA GLY A 155 -1.06 -7.18 -0.53
C GLY A 155 -1.56 -7.09 -1.96
N GLN A 156 -0.87 -7.74 -2.91
CA GLN A 156 -1.30 -7.80 -4.31
C GLN A 156 -2.63 -8.55 -4.47
N LEU A 157 -2.80 -9.68 -3.77
CA LEU A 157 -4.05 -10.45 -3.79
C LEU A 157 -5.21 -9.63 -3.22
N SER A 158 -4.98 -8.91 -2.12
CA SER A 158 -5.97 -7.97 -1.55
C SER A 158 -6.40 -6.91 -2.56
N ALA A 159 -5.44 -6.31 -3.29
CA ALA A 159 -5.73 -5.29 -4.30
C ALA A 159 -6.58 -5.85 -5.45
N LEU A 160 -6.28 -7.06 -5.93
CA LEU A 160 -7.07 -7.72 -6.98
C LEU A 160 -8.49 -8.08 -6.50
N TYR A 161 -8.63 -8.57 -5.26
CA TYR A 161 -9.96 -8.82 -4.69
C TYR A 161 -10.77 -7.53 -4.49
N PHE A 162 -10.11 -6.44 -4.08
CA PHE A 162 -10.75 -5.14 -3.99
C PHE A 162 -11.25 -4.66 -5.36
N GLN A 163 -10.44 -4.79 -6.42
CA GLN A 163 -10.87 -4.45 -7.79
C GLN A 163 -12.03 -5.32 -8.27
N ALA A 164 -12.08 -6.58 -7.86
CA ALA A 164 -13.20 -7.48 -8.12
C ALA A 164 -14.42 -7.27 -7.20
N GLN A 165 -14.41 -6.22 -6.35
CA GLN A 165 -15.46 -5.92 -5.35
C GLN A 165 -15.69 -7.06 -4.33
N LEU A 166 -14.72 -7.95 -4.16
CA LEU A 166 -14.73 -9.04 -3.18
C LEU A 166 -14.12 -8.54 -1.86
N TYR A 167 -14.79 -7.57 -1.22
CA TYR A 167 -14.23 -6.83 -0.08
C TYR A 167 -13.84 -7.71 1.12
N GLU A 168 -14.64 -8.72 1.46
CA GLU A 168 -14.33 -9.63 2.58
C GLU A 168 -13.04 -10.41 2.33
N LYS A 169 -12.82 -10.89 1.09
CA LYS A 169 -11.57 -11.58 0.72
C LYS A 169 -10.39 -10.62 0.71
N ALA A 170 -10.61 -9.38 0.28
CA ALA A 170 -9.58 -8.35 0.33
C ALA A 170 -9.16 -8.02 1.77
N LEU A 171 -10.12 -7.94 2.70
CA LEU A 171 -9.86 -7.75 4.13
C LEU A 171 -9.11 -8.94 4.73
N PHE A 172 -9.54 -10.17 4.43
CA PHE A 172 -8.84 -11.38 4.89
C PHE A 172 -7.35 -11.36 4.51
N CYS A 173 -7.03 -10.98 3.26
CA CYS A 173 -5.64 -10.87 2.83
C CYS A 173 -4.84 -9.83 3.64
N LEU A 174 -5.46 -8.71 4.05
CA LEU A 174 -4.79 -7.71 4.88
C LEU A 174 -4.68 -8.15 6.34
N GLU A 175 -5.64 -8.92 6.84
CA GLU A 175 -5.56 -9.53 8.18
C GLU A 175 -4.35 -10.47 8.27
N GLU A 176 -4.10 -11.29 7.24
CA GLU A 176 -2.89 -12.12 7.15
C GLU A 176 -1.60 -11.28 7.22
N ILE A 177 -1.57 -10.12 6.54
CA ILE A 177 -0.43 -9.19 6.64
C ILE A 177 -0.26 -8.68 8.08
N VAL A 178 -1.34 -8.32 8.75
CA VAL A 178 -1.30 -7.83 10.14
C VAL A 178 -0.86 -8.91 11.13
N LEU A 179 -1.15 -10.19 10.87
CA LEU A 179 -0.63 -11.29 11.68
C LEU A 179 0.90 -11.37 11.63
N MET A 180 1.50 -11.04 10.49
CA MET A 180 2.96 -11.00 10.31
C MET A 180 3.57 -9.68 10.77
N ILE A 181 2.89 -8.57 10.53
CA ILE A 181 3.37 -7.21 10.82
C ILE A 181 2.30 -6.46 11.65
N PRO A 182 2.22 -6.72 12.97
CA PRO A 182 1.13 -6.22 13.81
C PRO A 182 1.15 -4.70 14.02
N ASN A 183 2.26 -4.03 13.70
CA ASN A 183 2.44 -2.59 13.83
C ASN A 183 2.32 -1.85 12.48
N ALA A 184 1.82 -2.51 11.43
CA ALA A 184 1.65 -1.91 10.11
C ALA A 184 0.45 -0.94 10.08
N TYR A 185 0.64 0.28 10.60
CA TYR A 185 -0.39 1.33 10.68
C TYR A 185 -1.04 1.63 9.32
N ASN A 186 -0.26 1.58 8.24
CA ASN A 186 -0.72 1.80 6.86
C ASN A 186 -1.69 0.70 6.40
N ILE A 187 -1.47 -0.55 6.81
CA ILE A 187 -2.36 -1.68 6.49
C ILE A 187 -3.68 -1.55 7.24
N PHE A 188 -3.68 -1.11 8.51
CA PHE A 188 -4.92 -0.81 9.23
C PHE A 188 -5.73 0.31 8.56
N ALA A 189 -5.09 1.40 8.10
CA ALA A 189 -5.81 2.41 7.34
C ALA A 189 -6.38 1.85 6.03
N ARG A 190 -5.63 0.98 5.33
CA ARG A 190 -6.13 0.34 4.12
C ARG A 190 -7.32 -0.59 4.39
N MET A 191 -7.29 -1.35 5.47
CA MET A 191 -8.44 -2.15 5.92
C MET A 191 -9.65 -1.25 6.20
N ALA A 192 -9.43 -0.11 6.86
CA ALA A 192 -10.50 0.85 7.13
C ALA A 192 -11.15 1.41 5.86
N GLU A 193 -10.35 1.74 4.84
CA GLU A 193 -10.83 2.16 3.51
C GLU A 193 -11.69 1.08 2.86
N ILE A 194 -11.22 -0.18 2.86
CA ILE A 194 -11.93 -1.30 2.27
C ILE A 194 -13.24 -1.57 3.02
N SER A 195 -13.24 -1.53 4.36
CA SER A 195 -14.45 -1.67 5.16
C SER A 195 -15.47 -0.56 4.88
N TYR A 196 -15.03 0.69 4.69
CA TYR A 196 -15.93 1.77 4.30
C TYR A 196 -16.51 1.56 2.90
N LYS A 197 -15.67 1.15 1.93
CA LYS A 197 -16.13 0.81 0.57
C LYS A 197 -17.10 -0.36 0.55
N HIS A 198 -16.86 -1.37 1.37
CA HIS A 198 -17.78 -2.50 1.57
C HIS A 198 -19.13 -2.00 2.09
N ALA A 199 -19.14 -1.13 3.11
CA ALA A 199 -20.37 -0.55 3.63
C ALA A 199 -21.13 0.27 2.57
N GLN A 200 -20.42 1.05 1.74
CA GLN A 200 -21.03 1.80 0.63
C GLN A 200 -21.64 0.86 -0.43
N HIS A 201 -20.95 -0.23 -0.77
CA HIS A 201 -21.43 -1.20 -1.75
C HIS A 201 -22.66 -1.97 -1.27
N GLU A 202 -22.68 -2.39 -0.01
CA GLU A 202 -23.79 -3.13 0.58
C GLU A 202 -25.01 -2.26 0.90
N TYR A 203 -24.84 -0.94 0.97
CA TYR A 203 -25.91 -0.03 1.31
C TYR A 203 -26.92 0.12 0.16
N SER A 204 -28.16 -0.30 0.43
CA SER A 204 -29.30 -0.26 -0.50
C SER A 204 -30.43 0.67 -0.02
N GLY A 205 -30.09 1.72 0.73
CA GLY A 205 -31.05 2.70 1.26
C GLY A 205 -31.42 2.52 2.73
N PHE A 206 -30.99 1.43 3.37
CA PHE A 206 -31.18 1.20 4.80
C PHE A 206 -29.94 0.52 5.42
N ALA A 207 -29.65 0.83 6.68
CA ALA A 207 -28.52 0.26 7.41
C ALA A 207 -28.81 -1.18 7.85
N THR A 208 -28.36 -2.15 7.06
CA THR A 208 -28.35 -3.57 7.49
C THR A 208 -27.31 -3.79 8.59
N PRO A 209 -27.43 -4.86 9.41
CA PRO A 209 -26.39 -5.21 10.38
C PRO A 209 -25.00 -5.38 9.77
N ALA A 210 -24.90 -5.82 8.50
CA ALA A 210 -23.64 -5.92 7.79
C ALA A 210 -23.03 -4.55 7.47
N VAL A 211 -23.84 -3.59 7.00
CA VAL A 211 -23.41 -2.20 6.77
C VAL A 211 -22.95 -1.55 8.08
N VAL A 212 -23.73 -1.70 9.16
CA VAL A 212 -23.37 -1.17 10.49
C VAL A 212 -22.04 -1.75 10.98
N LYS A 213 -21.84 -3.07 10.80
CA LYS A 213 -20.59 -3.75 11.16
C LYS A 213 -19.41 -3.19 10.36
N ALA A 214 -19.54 -3.10 9.04
CA ALA A 214 -18.48 -2.59 8.16
C ALA A 214 -18.10 -1.12 8.48
N LEU A 215 -19.07 -0.28 8.82
CA LEU A 215 -18.82 1.10 9.27
C LEU A 215 -18.07 1.13 10.60
N ARG A 216 -18.48 0.30 11.56
CA ARG A 216 -17.81 0.17 12.87
C ARG A 216 -16.38 -0.33 12.71
N ASP A 217 -16.17 -1.34 11.87
CA ASP A 217 -14.85 -1.89 11.57
C ASP A 217 -13.96 -0.83 10.92
N SER A 218 -14.50 -0.02 10.01
CA SER A 218 -13.78 1.10 9.41
C SER A 218 -13.29 2.12 10.45
N VAL A 219 -14.18 2.60 11.32
CA VAL A 219 -13.80 3.53 12.41
C VAL A 219 -12.76 2.90 13.34
N ARG A 220 -12.92 1.62 13.69
CA ARG A 220 -11.99 0.89 14.54
C ARG A 220 -10.60 0.77 13.90
N TYR A 221 -10.53 0.43 12.62
CA TYR A 221 -9.26 0.28 11.92
C TYR A 221 -8.53 1.60 11.71
N TYR A 222 -9.25 2.70 11.41
CA TYR A 222 -8.63 4.03 11.42
C TYR A 222 -8.12 4.41 12.81
N SER A 223 -8.90 4.16 13.86
CA SER A 223 -8.49 4.43 15.24
C SER A 223 -7.23 3.64 15.61
N ARG A 224 -7.16 2.36 15.22
CA ARG A 224 -5.97 1.53 15.43
C ARG A 224 -4.76 2.00 14.63
N SER A 225 -4.97 2.45 13.40
CA SER A 225 -3.91 3.06 12.58
C SER A 225 -3.31 4.28 13.27
N LEU A 226 -4.15 5.14 13.82
CA LEU A 226 -3.74 6.35 14.54
C LEU A 226 -3.09 6.05 15.89
N GLU A 227 -3.54 5.03 16.61
CA GLU A 227 -2.89 4.55 17.85
C GLU A 227 -1.45 4.08 17.59
N LEU A 228 -1.18 3.52 16.42
CA LEU A 228 0.15 3.07 16.00
C LEU A 228 1.00 4.20 15.40
N CYS A 229 0.37 5.22 14.81
CA CYS A 229 1.03 6.34 14.16
C CYS A 229 0.21 7.64 14.29
N ASP A 230 0.51 8.41 15.33
CA ASP A 230 -0.17 9.66 15.70
C ASP A 230 -0.14 10.74 14.60
N GLY A 231 0.79 10.64 13.65
CA GLY A 231 0.99 11.62 12.58
C GLY A 231 0.41 11.21 11.23
N TYR A 232 -0.34 10.10 11.12
CA TYR A 232 -0.71 9.57 9.82
C TYR A 232 -1.93 10.30 9.20
N LEU A 233 -1.64 11.25 8.29
CA LEU A 233 -2.62 12.10 7.62
C LEU A 233 -3.77 11.29 7.00
N ARG A 234 -3.44 10.26 6.22
CA ARG A 234 -4.43 9.43 5.52
C ARG A 234 -5.43 8.76 6.46
N ALA A 235 -5.01 8.36 7.66
CA ALA A 235 -5.91 7.79 8.66
C ALA A 235 -6.84 8.82 9.29
N PHE A 236 -6.37 10.04 9.58
CA PHE A 236 -7.25 11.12 10.04
C PHE A 236 -8.24 11.55 8.96
N TYR A 237 -7.78 11.66 7.71
CA TYR A 237 -8.63 11.97 6.56
C TYR A 237 -9.77 10.96 6.44
N GLY A 238 -9.42 9.68 6.41
CA GLY A 238 -10.41 8.61 6.34
C GLY A 238 -11.35 8.56 7.54
N LEU A 239 -10.83 8.75 8.76
CA LEU A 239 -11.66 8.82 9.97
C LEU A 239 -12.69 9.96 9.89
N LYS A 240 -12.28 11.15 9.44
CA LYS A 240 -13.20 12.29 9.24
C LYS A 240 -14.26 11.97 8.19
N VAL A 241 -13.88 11.39 7.04
CA VAL A 241 -14.83 11.01 5.98
C VAL A 241 -15.89 10.04 6.51
N VAL A 242 -15.48 8.98 7.21
CA VAL A 242 -16.41 7.95 7.71
C VAL A 242 -17.32 8.51 8.80
N THR A 243 -16.73 9.19 9.79
CA THR A 243 -17.51 9.78 10.90
C THR A 243 -18.51 10.81 10.39
N ARG A 244 -18.11 11.68 9.47
CA ARG A 244 -18.99 12.66 8.81
C ARG A 244 -20.12 12.00 8.04
N ALA A 245 -19.85 10.95 7.27
CA ALA A 245 -20.88 10.25 6.50
C ALA A 245 -21.93 9.59 7.43
N VAL A 246 -21.48 8.98 8.53
CA VAL A 246 -22.39 8.36 9.52
C VAL A 246 -23.19 9.42 10.29
N LEU A 247 -22.55 10.49 10.74
CA LEU A 247 -23.21 11.57 11.48
C LEU A 247 -24.18 12.38 10.60
N GLY A 248 -23.81 12.57 9.32
CA GLY A 248 -24.60 13.24 8.30
C GLY A 248 -25.77 12.42 7.76
N GLY A 249 -25.93 11.17 8.20
CA GLY A 249 -27.08 10.33 7.85
C GLY A 249 -27.01 9.70 6.47
N GLU A 250 -25.83 9.63 5.83
CA GLU A 250 -25.68 9.02 4.50
C GLU A 250 -26.07 7.54 4.46
N PHE A 251 -26.03 6.86 5.63
CA PHE A 251 -26.41 5.46 5.79
C PHE A 251 -27.76 5.27 6.49
N GLY A 252 -28.60 6.30 6.60
CA GLY A 252 -29.87 6.24 7.33
C GLY A 252 -29.71 6.10 8.85
N ASP A 253 -30.68 5.47 9.52
CA ASP A 253 -30.63 5.28 10.99
C ASP A 253 -29.74 4.08 11.38
N VAL A 254 -28.43 4.30 11.32
CA VAL A 254 -27.38 3.37 11.79
C VAL A 254 -27.52 3.04 13.29
N TRP A 255 -28.25 3.88 14.04
CA TRP A 255 -28.40 3.80 15.49
C TRP A 255 -29.63 2.98 15.93
N SER A 256 -30.51 2.60 14.99
CA SER A 256 -31.77 1.90 15.25
C SER A 256 -31.60 0.54 15.94
N GLY A 257 -30.46 -0.14 15.74
CA GLY A 257 -30.16 -1.48 16.29
C GLY A 257 -29.72 -1.53 17.76
N GLU A 258 -29.30 -0.41 18.35
CA GLU A 258 -28.81 -0.39 19.75
C GLU A 258 -29.96 -0.24 20.78
N LYS A 259 -31.20 0.00 20.32
CA LYS A 259 -32.37 0.23 21.19
C LYS A 259 -32.99 -1.02 21.83
N LYS A 260 -32.40 -2.23 21.73
CA LYS A 260 -33.01 -3.47 22.27
C LYS A 260 -32.03 -4.44 22.96
N LYS A 261 -31.20 -3.96 23.88
CA LYS A 261 -30.84 -4.76 25.07
C LYS A 261 -31.31 -4.04 26.32
N ARG A 262 -32.60 -4.24 26.66
CA ARG A 262 -33.12 -4.03 28.01
C ARG A 262 -32.46 -5.07 28.92
N SER A 263 -31.30 -4.77 29.50
CA SER A 263 -31.00 -5.31 30.82
C SER A 263 -31.70 -4.38 31.81
N VAL A 264 -32.86 -4.81 32.31
CA VAL A 264 -33.52 -4.13 33.42
C VAL A 264 -32.63 -4.32 34.64
N VAL A 265 -31.77 -3.34 34.90
CA VAL A 265 -31.26 -3.09 36.25
C VAL A 265 -32.21 -2.05 36.86
N PRO A 266 -32.88 -2.32 37.98
CA PRO A 266 -33.74 -1.33 38.60
C PRO A 266 -32.87 -0.18 39.13
N GLY A 267 -32.98 1.00 38.52
CA GLY A 267 -32.39 2.25 39.05
C GLY A 267 -31.21 2.87 38.26
N GLY A 268 -30.97 2.50 37.00
CA GLY A 268 -29.92 3.11 36.17
C GLY A 268 -30.47 3.85 34.95
N GLU A 269 -29.93 5.04 34.70
CA GLU A 269 -30.31 6.02 33.67
C GLU A 269 -30.18 5.50 32.21
N GLU A 270 -30.90 6.14 31.29
CA GLU A 270 -31.08 5.80 29.86
C GLU A 270 -29.82 5.98 28.97
N GLU A 271 -28.66 5.44 29.35
CA GLU A 271 -27.35 5.88 28.79
C GLU A 271 -26.82 5.17 27.52
N VAL A 272 -27.34 4.03 27.09
CA VAL A 272 -26.57 3.13 26.18
C VAL A 272 -26.50 3.58 24.71
N VAL A 273 -27.48 4.32 24.18
CA VAL A 273 -27.49 4.75 22.75
C VAL A 273 -26.74 6.08 22.54
N MET A 274 -26.62 6.90 23.58
CA MET A 274 -25.95 8.21 23.49
C MET A 274 -24.42 8.12 23.42
N GLN A 275 -23.81 7.01 23.87
CA GLN A 275 -22.35 6.89 23.93
C GLN A 275 -21.72 6.73 22.54
N GLY A 276 -22.30 5.93 21.64
CA GLY A 276 -21.75 5.70 20.30
C GLY A 276 -21.70 6.96 19.43
N ARG A 277 -22.81 7.72 19.39
CA ARG A 277 -22.87 8.99 18.64
C ARG A 277 -21.90 10.03 19.20
N LYS A 278 -21.87 10.23 20.52
CA LYS A 278 -20.93 11.17 21.17
C LYS A 278 -19.47 10.81 20.91
N VAL A 279 -19.14 9.51 20.89
CA VAL A 279 -17.80 9.04 20.54
C VAL A 279 -17.47 9.39 19.08
N LEU A 280 -18.38 9.16 18.13
CA LEU A 280 -18.14 9.54 16.72
C LEU A 280 -17.98 11.06 16.56
N GLU A 281 -18.78 11.87 17.25
CA GLU A 281 -18.64 13.34 17.26
C GLU A 281 -17.28 13.77 17.82
N GLY A 282 -16.80 13.13 18.89
CA GLY A 282 -15.46 13.37 19.43
C GLY A 282 -14.34 12.97 18.48
N LEU A 283 -14.47 11.84 17.80
CA LEU A 283 -13.50 11.36 16.81
C LEU A 283 -13.47 12.24 15.55
N GLU A 284 -14.63 12.70 15.10
CA GLU A 284 -14.77 13.66 14.00
C GLU A 284 -14.03 14.97 14.35
N ALA A 285 -14.34 15.56 15.51
CA ALA A 285 -13.71 16.81 15.95
C ALA A 285 -12.19 16.66 16.14
N LEU A 286 -11.75 15.50 16.65
CA LEU A 286 -10.33 15.16 16.78
C LEU A 286 -9.64 15.12 15.40
N ALA A 287 -10.23 14.42 14.43
CA ALA A 287 -9.70 14.31 13.08
C ALA A 287 -9.64 15.68 12.39
N THR A 288 -10.69 16.50 12.52
CA THR A 288 -10.75 17.87 11.99
C THR A 288 -9.61 18.73 12.53
N ARG A 289 -9.44 18.76 13.85
CA ARG A 289 -8.35 19.51 14.48
C ARG A 289 -6.98 19.05 14.00
N LYS A 290 -6.75 17.72 13.98
CA LYS A 290 -5.45 17.16 13.59
C LYS A 290 -5.11 17.37 12.13
N LEU A 291 -6.08 17.26 11.22
CA LEU A 291 -5.88 17.62 9.82
C LEU A 291 -5.56 19.11 9.68
N GLY A 292 -6.24 19.99 10.41
CA GLY A 292 -5.94 21.42 10.42
C GLY A 292 -4.51 21.73 10.89
N GLU A 293 -4.04 21.07 11.95
CA GLU A 293 -2.65 21.15 12.41
C GLU A 293 -1.66 20.71 11.32
N ILE A 294 -1.89 19.54 10.70
CA ILE A 294 -1.02 19.01 9.64
C ILE A 294 -0.95 19.97 8.44
N VAL A 295 -2.11 20.41 7.92
CA VAL A 295 -2.18 21.32 6.76
C VAL A 295 -1.51 22.65 7.08
N GLY A 296 -1.81 23.24 8.23
CA GLY A 296 -1.25 24.52 8.65
C GLY A 296 0.28 24.49 8.81
N HIS A 297 0.80 23.48 9.52
CA HIS A 297 2.24 23.36 9.75
C HIS A 297 3.03 23.03 8.49
N THR A 298 2.46 22.21 7.60
CA THR A 298 3.09 21.85 6.32
C THR A 298 3.20 23.08 5.43
N LYS A 299 2.13 23.89 5.32
CA LYS A 299 2.14 25.15 4.56
C LYS A 299 3.12 26.19 5.12
N ALA A 300 3.21 26.28 6.44
CA ALA A 300 4.16 27.16 7.11
C ALA A 300 5.62 26.70 6.97
N GLY A 301 5.88 25.51 6.40
CA GLY A 301 7.22 24.95 6.27
C GLY A 301 7.85 24.65 7.63
N THR A 302 7.04 24.34 8.65
CA THR A 302 7.53 24.11 10.02
C THR A 302 8.47 22.90 10.06
N LYS A 303 9.64 23.03 10.71
CA LYS A 303 10.59 21.91 10.87
C LYS A 303 9.90 20.74 11.59
N GLY A 304 10.04 19.53 11.05
CA GLY A 304 9.42 18.31 11.56
C GLY A 304 8.06 17.94 10.93
N TRP A 305 7.48 18.82 10.09
CA TRP A 305 6.20 18.60 9.42
C TRP A 305 6.31 18.53 7.88
N GLN A 306 7.53 18.36 7.36
CA GLN A 306 7.83 18.45 5.92
C GLN A 306 7.82 17.07 5.21
N GLY A 307 7.25 16.03 5.83
CA GLY A 307 7.24 14.66 5.29
C GLY A 307 5.93 14.22 4.64
N TYR A 308 4.92 15.10 4.58
CA TYR A 308 3.62 14.77 4.02
C TYR A 308 3.60 14.93 2.50
N ASP A 309 2.87 14.05 1.81
CA ASP A 309 2.61 14.20 0.39
C ASP A 309 1.76 15.46 0.15
N LEU A 310 2.25 16.34 -0.73
CA LEU A 310 1.57 17.61 -1.03
C LEU A 310 0.18 17.42 -1.61
N ALA A 311 -0.06 16.33 -2.36
CA ALA A 311 -1.38 15.99 -2.88
C ALA A 311 -2.33 15.55 -1.77
N GLU A 312 -1.84 14.78 -0.78
CA GLU A 312 -2.64 14.40 0.38
C GLU A 312 -2.98 15.62 1.27
N VAL A 313 -2.04 16.55 1.42
CA VAL A 313 -2.26 17.81 2.16
C VAL A 313 -3.29 18.68 1.46
N ALA A 314 -3.23 18.80 0.13
CA ALA A 314 -4.22 19.55 -0.64
C ALA A 314 -5.63 18.92 -0.53
N ALA A 315 -5.73 17.59 -0.59
CA ALA A 315 -7.00 16.89 -0.38
C ALA A 315 -7.56 17.09 1.04
N ALA A 316 -6.70 17.05 2.05
CA ALA A 316 -7.09 17.34 3.43
C ALA A 316 -7.61 18.78 3.61
N GLU A 317 -6.99 19.75 2.95
CA GLU A 317 -7.46 21.13 2.93
C GLU A 317 -8.85 21.26 2.30
N GLU A 318 -9.08 20.63 1.15
CA GLU A 318 -10.39 20.64 0.49
C GLU A 318 -11.47 20.04 1.39
N LEU A 319 -11.17 18.93 2.07
CA LEU A 319 -12.09 18.28 3.00
C LEU A 319 -12.47 19.20 4.18
N LEU A 320 -11.53 19.99 4.69
CA LEU A 320 -11.75 20.97 5.76
C LEU A 320 -12.54 22.18 5.24
N GLY A 321 -12.17 22.73 4.08
CA GLY A 321 -12.84 23.88 3.46
C GLY A 321 -14.30 23.60 3.05
N GLY A 322 -14.62 22.36 2.72
CA GLY A 322 -15.99 21.91 2.45
C GLY A 322 -16.96 22.00 3.64
N GLU A 323 -16.49 22.36 4.84
CA GLU A 323 -17.32 22.65 6.01
C GLU A 323 -17.78 24.11 6.06
N GLU A 324 -16.89 25.06 5.75
CA GLU A 324 -17.20 26.50 5.77
C GLU A 324 -18.33 26.84 4.78
N GLN A 325 -18.39 26.14 3.64
CA GLN A 325 -19.44 26.37 2.62
C GLN A 325 -20.80 25.74 2.95
N ARG A 326 -20.88 24.77 3.86
CA ARG A 326 -22.15 24.15 4.30
C ARG A 326 -22.76 24.85 5.51
N VAL A 327 -21.97 25.50 6.35
CA VAL A 327 -22.47 26.27 7.52
C VAL A 327 -23.11 27.61 7.10
N VAL A 328 -22.79 28.10 5.89
CA VAL A 328 -23.31 29.38 5.34
C VAL A 328 -24.58 29.20 4.49
N ARG A 329 -25.09 27.97 4.31
CA ARG A 329 -26.35 27.69 3.60
C ARG A 329 -27.45 27.21 4.55
#